data_AF-A0A9P7ZR73-F1
#
_entry.id   AF-A0A9P7ZR73-F1
#
_cell.length_a   1.000
_cell.length_b   1.000
_cell.length_c   1.000
_cell.angle_alpha   90.00
_cell.angle_beta   90.00
_cell.angle_gamma   90.00
#
_symmetry.space_group_name_H-M   'P 1'
#
loop_
_entity.id
_entity.type
_entity.pdbx_description
1 polymer ?
#
loop_
_entity_poly.entity_id
_entity_poly.type
_entity_poly.pdbx_seq_one_letter_code
_entity_poly.pdbx_strand_id
1 'polypeptide(L)'
;MASWALTALRTLQGLAAITNIVLSGLVINWYMLRTSMGAPSSFNFLMFAPIFSVLSIAYLVLGPRCLPVRWTHPYALLGVEAINTIFYFAGFIALAVFLSALLFCNGTVCAVGRATSVVAAAEFITWMGSTLIRAKEMIMAGDGFQAETDADSSSQGEQQMRQV
;
A
#
# COMPACT_ATOMS: atom_id res chain seq x y z
N MET A 1 18.46 -13.21 -1.39
CA MET A 1 17.24 -13.61 -2.13
C MET A 1 16.01 -12.72 -1.84
N ALA A 2 15.90 -12.02 -0.70
CA ALA A 2 14.73 -11.16 -0.43
C ALA A 2 14.56 -9.93 -1.36
N SER A 3 15.67 -9.40 -1.91
CA SER A 3 15.63 -8.18 -2.74
C SER A 3 14.85 -8.35 -4.06
N TRP A 4 14.95 -9.52 -4.72
CA TRP A 4 14.22 -9.76 -5.96
C TRP A 4 12.72 -9.93 -5.73
N ALA A 5 12.32 -10.60 -4.64
CA ALA A 5 10.92 -10.78 -4.29
C ALA A 5 10.22 -9.45 -3.97
N LEU A 6 10.89 -8.56 -3.22
CA LEU A 6 10.38 -7.21 -2.90
C LEU A 6 10.28 -6.31 -4.14
N THR A 7 11.19 -6.49 -5.10
CA THR A 7 11.17 -5.75 -6.37
C THR A 7 10.03 -6.25 -7.25
N ALA A 8 9.84 -7.56 -7.34
CA ALA A 8 8.71 -8.16 -8.06
C ALA A 8 7.35 -7.72 -7.48
N LEU A 9 7.24 -7.65 -6.15
CA LEU A 9 6.05 -7.15 -5.47
C LEU A 9 5.75 -5.69 -5.84
N ARG A 10 6.76 -4.82 -5.88
CA ARG A 10 6.61 -3.42 -6.31
C ARG A 10 6.21 -3.30 -7.77
N THR A 11 6.74 -4.13 -8.65
CA THR A 11 6.32 -4.14 -10.07
C THR A 11 4.87 -4.57 -10.21
N LEU A 12 4.41 -5.56 -9.42
CA LEU A 12 3.01 -5.99 -9.41
C LEU A 12 2.08 -4.90 -8.89
N GLN A 13 2.47 -4.21 -7.80
CA GLN A 13 1.73 -3.05 -7.28
C GLN A 13 1.62 -1.94 -8.33
N GLY A 14 2.72 -1.61 -9.01
CA GLY A 14 2.70 -0.59 -10.07
C GLY A 14 1.80 -0.95 -11.24
N LEU A 15 1.87 -2.20 -11.71
CA LEU A 15 1.03 -2.68 -12.83
C LEU A 15 -0.46 -2.71 -12.45
N ALA A 16 -0.78 -3.13 -11.24
CA ALA A 16 -2.14 -3.15 -10.74
C ALA A 16 -2.70 -1.72 -10.59
N ALA A 17 -1.88 -0.79 -10.10
CA ALA A 17 -2.25 0.63 -10.00
C ALA A 17 -2.55 1.24 -11.38
N ILE A 18 -1.70 0.98 -12.38
CA ILE A 18 -1.94 1.41 -13.76
C ILE A 18 -3.25 0.82 -14.29
N THR A 19 -3.49 -0.46 -14.02
CA THR A 19 -4.71 -1.14 -14.43
C THR A 19 -5.95 -0.46 -13.82
N ASN A 20 -5.91 -0.09 -12.55
CA ASN A 20 -6.99 0.66 -11.89
C ASN A 20 -7.19 2.08 -12.46
N ILE A 21 -6.12 2.79 -12.84
CA ILE A 21 -6.22 4.09 -13.53
C ILE A 21 -6.93 3.93 -14.87
N VAL A 22 -6.51 2.95 -15.67
CA VAL A 22 -7.08 2.71 -17.00
C VAL A 22 -8.56 2.33 -16.90
N LEU A 23 -8.90 1.36 -16.05
CA LEU A 23 -10.28 0.92 -15.87
C LEU A 23 -11.18 2.05 -15.37
N SER A 24 -10.74 2.80 -14.35
CA SER A 24 -11.50 3.93 -13.80
C SER A 24 -11.67 5.04 -14.82
N GLY A 25 -10.61 5.37 -15.57
CA GLY A 25 -10.66 6.37 -16.64
C GLY A 25 -11.61 5.97 -17.78
N LEU A 26 -11.64 4.69 -18.16
CA LEU A 26 -12.59 4.18 -19.15
C LEU A 26 -14.04 4.35 -18.70
N VAL A 27 -14.34 4.06 -17.42
CA VAL A 27 -15.69 4.25 -16.87
C VAL A 27 -16.07 5.72 -16.85
N ILE A 28 -15.18 6.60 -16.37
CA ILE A 28 -15.44 8.05 -16.32
C ILE A 28 -15.70 8.60 -17.73
N ASN A 29 -14.85 8.24 -18.70
CA ASN A 29 -15.01 8.68 -20.08
C ASN A 29 -16.35 8.21 -20.68
N TRP A 30 -16.78 6.99 -20.38
CA TRP A 30 -18.07 6.48 -20.85
C TRP A 30 -19.26 7.26 -20.28
N TYR A 31 -19.24 7.60 -18.99
CA TYR A 31 -20.27 8.41 -18.35
C TYR A 31 -20.36 9.81 -18.97
N MET A 32 -19.22 10.44 -19.23
CA MET A 32 -19.16 11.77 -19.85
C MET A 32 -19.69 11.77 -21.29
N LEU A 33 -19.30 10.79 -22.09
CA LEU A 33 -19.68 10.73 -23.51
C LEU A 33 -21.11 10.25 -23.75
N ARG A 34 -21.62 9.32 -22.93
CA ARG A 34 -22.88 8.63 -23.23
C ARG A 34 -24.06 9.05 -22.37
N THR A 35 -23.82 9.50 -21.14
CA THR A 35 -24.90 9.78 -20.18
C THR A 35 -25.01 11.27 -19.84
N SER A 36 -24.00 12.08 -20.19
CA SER A 36 -23.90 13.51 -19.81
C SER A 36 -24.13 13.77 -18.31
N MET A 37 -23.97 12.74 -17.49
CA MET A 37 -24.11 12.77 -16.04
C MET A 37 -22.74 12.62 -15.40
N GLY A 38 -22.56 13.24 -14.23
CA GLY A 38 -21.32 13.17 -13.47
C GLY A 38 -20.95 11.72 -13.12
N ALA A 39 -19.65 11.40 -13.21
CA ALA A 39 -19.15 10.08 -12.83
C ALA A 39 -19.36 9.81 -11.32
N PRO A 40 -19.57 8.56 -10.89
CA PRO A 40 -19.79 8.24 -9.48
C PRO A 40 -18.58 8.61 -8.62
N SER A 41 -18.81 9.06 -7.39
CA SER A 41 -17.73 9.45 -6.45
C SER A 41 -16.78 8.29 -6.12
N SER A 42 -17.26 7.05 -6.08
CA SER A 42 -16.42 5.86 -5.84
C SER A 42 -15.33 5.68 -6.90
N PHE A 43 -15.65 5.89 -8.19
CA PHE A 43 -14.66 5.79 -9.27
C PHE A 43 -13.65 6.95 -9.23
N ASN A 44 -14.08 8.14 -8.82
CA ASN A 44 -13.16 9.28 -8.63
C ASN A 44 -12.15 9.00 -7.49
N PHE A 45 -12.59 8.38 -6.40
CA PHE A 45 -11.70 7.97 -5.32
C PHE A 45 -10.70 6.89 -5.77
N LEU A 46 -11.18 5.90 -6.54
CA LEU A 46 -10.34 4.86 -7.16
C LEU A 46 -9.43 5.37 -8.28
N MET A 47 -9.62 6.60 -8.76
CA MET A 47 -8.67 7.29 -9.64
C MET A 47 -7.53 7.92 -8.83
N PHE A 48 -7.86 8.50 -7.67
CA PHE A 48 -6.89 9.13 -6.76
C PHE A 48 -5.97 8.11 -6.09
N ALA A 49 -6.52 7.01 -5.57
CA ALA A 49 -5.76 5.98 -4.86
C ALA A 49 -4.55 5.42 -5.66
N PRO A 50 -4.68 4.98 -6.92
CA PRO A 50 -3.53 4.47 -7.68
C PRO A 50 -2.54 5.55 -8.09
N ILE A 51 -2.96 6.82 -8.23
CA ILE A 51 -2.01 7.94 -8.43
C ILE A 51 -1.15 8.11 -7.18
N PHE A 52 -1.76 8.09 -6.01
CA PHE A 52 -1.04 8.14 -4.73
C PHE A 52 -0.15 6.92 -4.53
N SER A 53 -0.60 5.73 -4.94
CA SER A 53 0.17 4.48 -4.96
C SER A 53 1.44 4.59 -5.82
N VAL A 54 1.33 5.12 -7.05
CA VAL A 54 2.48 5.36 -7.94
C VAL A 54 3.47 6.34 -7.29
N LEU A 55 2.97 7.42 -6.68
CA LEU A 55 3.80 8.38 -5.96
C LEU A 55 4.53 7.74 -4.76
N SER A 56 3.82 6.86 -4.06
CA SER A 56 4.35 6.09 -2.93
C SER A 56 5.45 5.11 -3.37
N ILE A 57 5.27 4.43 -4.49
CA ILE A 57 6.29 3.56 -5.08
C ILE A 57 7.52 4.39 -5.45
N ALA A 58 7.34 5.56 -6.06
CA ALA A 58 8.45 6.47 -6.36
C ALA A 58 9.21 6.85 -5.08
N TYR A 59 8.50 7.22 -4.01
CA TYR A 59 9.11 7.51 -2.70
C TYR A 59 9.90 6.32 -2.14
N LEU A 60 9.34 5.11 -2.20
CA LEU A 60 9.96 3.88 -1.72
C LEU A 60 11.21 3.47 -2.52
N VAL A 61 11.29 3.84 -3.81
CA VAL A 61 12.45 3.55 -4.69
C VAL A 61 13.53 4.63 -4.55
N LEU A 62 13.13 5.90 -4.45
CA LEU A 62 14.06 7.03 -4.31
C LEU A 62 14.68 7.08 -2.91
N GLY A 63 13.96 6.66 -1.86
CA GLY A 63 14.45 6.64 -0.48
C GLY A 63 15.86 6.04 -0.32
N PRO A 64 16.09 4.77 -0.69
CA PRO A 64 17.41 4.14 -0.59
C PRO A 64 18.44 4.62 -1.62
N ARG A 65 18.04 5.36 -2.66
CA ARG A 65 18.92 5.77 -3.77
C ARG A 65 19.47 7.19 -3.62
N CYS A 66 18.71 8.10 -3.00
CA CYS A 66 19.01 9.53 -3.02
C CYS A 66 19.18 10.17 -1.65
N LEU A 67 18.71 9.55 -0.57
CA LEU A 67 18.71 10.18 0.75
C LEU A 67 19.77 9.56 1.69
N PRO A 68 20.65 10.37 2.31
CA PRO A 68 21.51 9.90 3.38
C PRO A 68 20.67 9.37 4.54
N VAL A 69 21.12 8.26 5.16
CA VAL A 69 20.49 7.47 6.24
C VAL A 69 19.78 8.30 7.34
N ARG A 70 20.18 9.56 7.52
CA ARG A 70 19.68 10.48 8.55
C ARG A 70 18.23 10.95 8.37
N TRP A 71 17.65 10.88 7.16
CA TRP A 71 16.30 11.39 6.88
C TRP A 71 15.27 10.29 6.58
N THR A 72 15.71 9.05 6.44
CA THR A 72 14.82 7.92 6.13
C THR A 72 14.30 7.33 7.43
N HIS A 73 13.33 8.00 8.06
CA HIS A 73 12.65 7.43 9.22
C HIS A 73 11.88 6.17 8.80
N PRO A 74 12.16 4.99 9.38
CA PRO A 74 11.51 3.73 9.01
C PRO A 74 9.99 3.78 9.24
N TYR A 75 9.54 4.59 10.21
CA TYR A 75 8.14 4.88 10.48
C TYR A 75 7.43 5.62 9.34
N ALA A 76 8.11 6.53 8.64
CA ALA A 76 7.51 7.25 7.52
C ALA A 76 7.27 6.30 6.33
N LEU A 77 8.21 5.38 6.11
CA LEU A 77 8.10 4.36 5.07
C LEU A 77 6.92 3.41 5.33
N LEU A 78 6.76 2.96 6.58
CA LEU A 78 5.61 2.15 7.00
C LEU A 78 4.30 2.93 6.88
N GLY A 79 4.30 4.21 7.26
CA GLY A 79 3.13 5.07 7.18
C GLY A 79 2.59 5.17 5.75
N VAL A 80 3.47 5.35 4.76
CA VAL A 80 3.08 5.39 3.34
C VAL A 80 2.47 4.06 2.87
N GLU A 81 3.03 2.92 3.26
CA GLU A 81 2.49 1.59 2.93
C GLU A 81 1.10 1.36 3.60
N ALA A 82 0.94 1.81 4.85
CA ALA A 82 -0.33 1.72 5.58
C ALA A 82 -1.42 2.62 4.97
N ILE A 83 -1.09 3.85 4.56
CA ILE A 83 -2.03 4.77 3.92
C ILE A 83 -2.55 4.17 2.61
N ASN A 84 -1.68 3.63 1.76
CA ASN A 84 -2.12 2.94 0.53
C ASN A 84 -3.05 1.77 0.84
N THR A 85 -2.70 0.96 1.84
CA THR A 85 -3.52 -0.17 2.27
C THR A 85 -4.93 0.29 2.64
N ILE A 86 -5.06 1.37 3.42
CA ILE A 86 -6.36 1.93 3.84
C ILE A 86 -7.14 2.47 2.63
N PHE A 87 -6.47 3.17 1.70
CA PHE A 87 -7.13 3.71 0.51
C PHE A 87 -7.69 2.60 -0.38
N TYR A 88 -6.93 1.54 -0.65
CA TYR A 88 -7.43 0.43 -1.46
C TYR A 88 -8.54 -0.35 -0.75
N PHE A 89 -8.44 -0.53 0.57
CA PHE A 89 -9.50 -1.15 1.36
C PHE A 89 -10.82 -0.37 1.25
N ALA A 90 -10.77 0.93 1.54
CA ALA A 90 -11.95 1.80 1.48
C ALA A 90 -12.52 1.89 0.05
N GLY A 91 -11.64 2.01 -0.96
CA GLY A 91 -12.02 2.15 -2.35
C GLY A 91 -12.71 0.91 -2.90
N PHE A 92 -12.17 -0.28 -2.62
CA PHE A 92 -12.79 -1.55 -3.02
C PHE A 92 -14.18 -1.73 -2.43
N ILE A 93 -14.36 -1.46 -1.13
CA ILE A 93 -15.65 -1.59 -0.45
C ILE A 93 -16.66 -0.57 -0.99
N ALA A 94 -16.25 0.69 -1.16
CA ALA A 94 -17.12 1.73 -1.72
C ALA A 94 -17.58 1.39 -3.14
N LEU A 95 -16.72 0.78 -3.95
CA LEU A 95 -17.06 0.31 -5.28
C LEU A 95 -18.01 -0.89 -5.22
N ALA A 96 -17.72 -1.88 -4.37
CA ALA A 96 -18.55 -3.06 -4.20
C ALA A 96 -20.00 -2.71 -3.79
N VAL A 97 -20.16 -1.82 -2.80
CA VAL A 97 -21.49 -1.35 -2.34
C VAL A 97 -22.21 -0.61 -3.46
N PHE A 98 -21.51 0.25 -4.21
CA PHE A 98 -22.10 0.93 -5.36
C PHE A 98 -22.61 -0.07 -6.41
N LEU A 99 -21.80 -1.07 -6.76
CA LEU A 99 -22.21 -2.11 -7.72
C LEU A 99 -23.39 -2.96 -7.22
N SER A 100 -23.44 -3.27 -5.92
CA SER A 100 -24.54 -4.03 -5.33
C SER A 100 -25.87 -3.27 -5.33
N ALA A 101 -25.83 -1.93 -5.33
CA ALA A 101 -27.03 -1.09 -5.40
C ALA A 101 -27.63 -1.01 -6.82
N LEU A 102 -26.90 -1.41 -7.87
CA LEU A 102 -27.39 -1.40 -9.24
C LEU A 102 -28.22 -2.67 -9.53
N LEU A 103 -29.54 -2.54 -9.56
CA LEU A 103 -30.51 -3.62 -9.84
C LEU A 103 -30.33 -4.30 -11.21
N PHE A 104 -29.82 -3.60 -12.21
CA PHE A 104 -29.51 -4.15 -13.53
C PHE A 104 -28.14 -3.65 -14.02
N CYS A 105 -27.13 -4.49 -13.86
CA CYS A 105 -25.77 -4.19 -14.27
C CYS A 105 -25.38 -5.17 -15.40
N ASN A 106 -25.77 -4.83 -16.63
CA ASN A 106 -25.50 -5.64 -17.82
C ASN A 106 -24.78 -4.79 -18.88
N GLY A 107 -23.72 -5.34 -19.49
CA GLY A 107 -22.87 -4.65 -20.47
C GLY A 107 -21.43 -4.38 -20.01
N THR A 108 -20.63 -3.84 -20.93
CA THR A 108 -19.17 -3.71 -20.79
C THR A 108 -18.74 -2.83 -19.62
N VAL A 109 -19.43 -1.71 -19.35
CA VAL A 109 -19.12 -0.83 -18.21
C VAL A 109 -19.29 -1.50 -16.86
N CYS A 110 -20.29 -2.38 -16.72
CA CYS A 110 -20.49 -3.16 -15.51
C CYS A 110 -19.38 -4.20 -15.32
N ALA A 111 -19.00 -4.89 -16.39
CA ALA A 111 -17.89 -5.85 -16.37
C ALA A 111 -16.58 -5.16 -15.97
N VAL A 112 -16.31 -3.98 -16.53
CA VAL A 112 -15.16 -3.14 -16.18
C VAL A 112 -15.21 -2.71 -14.71
N GLY A 113 -16.37 -2.29 -14.20
CA GLY A 113 -16.54 -1.94 -12.78
C GLY A 113 -16.26 -3.12 -11.84
N ARG A 114 -16.77 -4.31 -12.17
CA ARG A 114 -16.48 -5.55 -11.40
C ARG A 114 -14.99 -5.89 -11.44
N ALA A 115 -14.36 -5.80 -12.61
CA ALA A 115 -12.93 -6.02 -12.77
C ALA A 115 -12.11 -5.02 -11.93
N THR A 116 -12.50 -3.74 -11.94
CA THR A 116 -11.87 -2.69 -11.11
C THR A 116 -11.93 -3.06 -9.63
N SER A 117 -13.08 -3.57 -9.16
CA SER A 117 -13.22 -4.05 -7.78
C SER A 117 -12.21 -5.16 -7.46
N VAL A 118 -12.12 -6.17 -8.31
CA VAL A 118 -11.21 -7.31 -8.08
C VAL A 118 -9.74 -6.86 -8.09
N VAL A 119 -9.36 -5.98 -9.02
CA VAL A 119 -7.99 -5.44 -9.09
C VAL A 119 -7.68 -4.62 -7.83
N ALA A 120 -8.59 -3.75 -7.39
CA ALA A 120 -8.43 -2.99 -6.15
C ALA A 120 -8.29 -3.88 -4.90
N ALA A 121 -9.04 -4.98 -4.82
CA ALA A 121 -8.89 -5.96 -3.74
C ALA A 121 -7.53 -6.67 -3.77
N ALA A 122 -7.05 -7.04 -4.97
CA ALA A 122 -5.73 -7.63 -5.14
C ALA A 122 -4.62 -6.65 -4.73
N GLU A 123 -4.76 -5.36 -5.07
CA GLU A 123 -3.85 -4.31 -4.62
C GLU A 123 -3.86 -4.16 -3.10
N PHE A 124 -5.03 -4.15 -2.46
CA PHE A 124 -5.15 -4.11 -1.01
C PHE A 124 -4.35 -5.24 -0.33
N ILE A 125 -4.52 -6.49 -0.79
CA ILE A 125 -3.78 -7.64 -0.23
C ILE A 125 -2.27 -7.47 -0.45
N THR A 126 -1.86 -6.96 -1.61
CA THR A 126 -0.45 -6.80 -1.97
C THR A 126 0.22 -5.70 -1.14
N TRP A 127 -0.47 -4.59 -0.88
CA TRP A 127 -0.02 -3.52 0.00
C TRP A 127 0.00 -3.95 1.48
N MET A 128 -1.03 -4.66 1.92
CA MET A 128 -1.10 -5.19 3.28
C MET A 128 0.02 -6.20 3.54
N GLY A 129 0.25 -7.14 2.62
CA GLY A 129 1.34 -8.11 2.72
C GLY A 129 2.72 -7.44 2.76
N SER A 130 2.93 -6.37 1.99
CA SER A 130 4.17 -5.59 2.04
C SER A 130 4.38 -4.92 3.40
N THR A 131 3.32 -4.28 3.91
CA THR A 131 3.32 -3.61 5.21
C THR A 131 3.65 -4.60 6.33
N LEU A 132 3.07 -5.80 6.31
CA LEU A 132 3.34 -6.85 7.30
C LEU A 132 4.79 -7.34 7.23
N ILE A 133 5.34 -7.54 6.03
CA ILE A 133 6.74 -7.93 5.84
C ILE A 133 7.69 -6.86 6.39
N ARG A 134 7.38 -5.58 6.18
CA ARG A 134 8.18 -4.46 6.71
C ARG A 134 8.03 -4.29 8.21
N ALA A 135 6.82 -4.46 8.74
CA ALA A 135 6.53 -4.38 10.16
C ALA A 135 7.29 -5.46 10.95
N LYS A 136 7.29 -6.72 10.48
CA LYS A 136 8.06 -7.78 11.17
C LYS A 136 9.57 -7.51 11.17
N GLU A 137 10.10 -6.91 10.11
CA GLU A 137 11.53 -6.57 10.02
C GLU A 137 11.89 -5.50 11.05
N MET A 138 11.00 -4.52 11.25
CA MET A 138 11.20 -3.49 12.27
C MET A 138 11.06 -4.01 13.71
N ILE A 139 10.09 -4.89 13.96
CA ILE A 139 9.90 -5.48 15.30
C ILE A 139 11.12 -6.35 15.65
N MET A 140 11.55 -7.21 14.73
CA MET A 140 12.70 -8.10 14.94
C MET A 140 14.04 -7.35 15.01
N ALA A 141 14.16 -6.20 14.33
CA ALA A 141 15.28 -5.28 14.51
C ALA A 141 15.24 -4.56 15.89
N GLY A 142 14.05 -4.36 16.46
CA GLY A 142 13.86 -3.81 17.80
C GLY A 142 14.20 -4.81 18.91
N ASP A 143 13.89 -6.09 18.74
CA ASP A 143 14.23 -7.16 19.70
C ASP A 143 15.76 -7.28 19.92
N GLY A 144 16.56 -6.98 18.89
CA GLY A 144 18.03 -6.93 19.01
C GLY A 144 18.53 -5.77 19.89
N PHE A 145 17.83 -4.63 19.89
CA PHE A 145 18.17 -3.48 20.74
C PHE A 145 17.81 -3.75 22.21
N GLN A 146 16.74 -4.50 22.47
CA GLN A 146 16.35 -4.90 23.83
C GLN A 146 17.33 -5.95 24.39
N ALA A 147 17.75 -6.92 23.57
CA ALA A 147 18.78 -7.90 23.95
C ALA A 147 20.14 -7.25 24.26
N GLU A 148 20.53 -6.18 23.55
CA GLU A 148 21.78 -5.44 23.83
C GLU A 148 21.65 -4.56 25.09
N THR A 149 20.48 -3.98 25.35
CA THR A 149 20.19 -3.23 26.60
C THR A 149 20.17 -4.15 27.83
N ASP A 150 19.66 -5.37 27.67
CA ASP A 150 19.68 -6.40 28.72
C ASP A 150 21.10 -7.00 28.92
N ALA A 151 21.91 -7.08 27.86
CA ALA A 151 23.32 -7.49 27.94
C ALA A 151 24.22 -6.42 28.59
N ASP A 152 23.99 -5.13 28.32
CA ASP A 152 24.73 -4.03 28.93
C ASP A 152 24.46 -3.94 30.45
N SER A 153 23.19 -4.03 30.84
CA SER A 153 22.76 -3.98 32.25
C SER A 153 23.24 -5.19 33.09
N SER A 154 23.36 -6.38 32.50
CA SER A 154 23.93 -7.57 33.17
C SER A 154 25.46 -7.49 33.31
N SER A 155 26.17 -6.92 32.34
CA SER A 155 27.62 -6.73 32.41
C SER A 155 28.03 -5.67 33.44
N GLN A 156 27.21 -4.64 33.64
CA GLN A 156 27.46 -3.58 34.63
C GLN A 156 27.30 -4.09 36.08
N GLY A 157 26.38 -5.02 36.32
CA GLY A 157 26.19 -5.67 37.63
C GLY A 157 27.36 -6.58 38.04
N GLU A 158 27.97 -7.30 37.09
CA GLU A 158 29.15 -8.13 37.36
C GLU A 158 30.41 -7.29 37.66
N GLN A 159 30.58 -6.15 36.98
CA GLN A 159 31.72 -5.25 37.24
C GLN A 159 31.63 -4.57 38.60
N GLN A 160 30.42 -4.23 39.08
CA GLN A 160 30.22 -3.63 40.39
C GLN A 160 30.47 -4.62 41.55
N MET A 161 30.23 -5.92 41.34
CA MET A 161 30.56 -6.97 42.32
C MET A 161 32.06 -7.34 42.36
N ARG A 162 32.84 -7.04 41.31
CA ARG A 162 34.30 -7.22 41.32
C ARG A 162 35.07 -6.10 42.01
N GLN A 163 34.41 -4.99 42.37
CA GLN A 163 35.04 -3.85 43.03
C GLN A 163 34.81 -3.81 44.55
N VAL A 164 34.28 -4.87 45.15
CA VAL A 164 34.12 -5.05 46.61
C VAL A 164 34.97 -6.19 47.14
#